data_AF-A0A3Q7YJX6-F1
#
_entry.id   AF-A0A3Q7YJX6-F1
#
_cell.length_a   1.000
_cell.length_b   1.000
_cell.length_c   1.000
_cell.angle_alpha   90.00
_cell.angle_beta   90.00
_cell.angle_gamma   90.00
#
_symmetry.space_group_name_H-M   'P 1'
#
loop_
_entity.id
_entity.type
_entity.pdbx_description
1 polymer ?
#
loop_
_entity_poly.entity_id
_entity_poly.type
_entity_poly.pdbx_seq_one_letter_code
_entity_poly.pdbx_strand_id
1 'polypeptide(L)'
;SSIGATSIRRLITLNNRNCRHKVPAHVRQKVWRQFSCLSLAHGLMNCVLLPVMALQGSNAVWHHREEWLPLGPEIGSLLLSALFLVAAGMSLPSIRLMKRYGYGPLIVANYMTVLLFLLSHLYASIYTLLPAYLLLGVTLSGSAGSKAALIVHFGGKLSCSCESQQSQAAVDVLHEEHKMFCNRDQKVRRLARWFRVSQDLGLIGGALLASILLACSDGNFTGDCSGLVYYGNESWPPQLRDFYNRNEHGDRICGADMCPLRVQSILAAGWANGSSIPSSIYAGFIESEPRVAGQSLLWLYVLFSMISLVLSLLIVVDKVQATGSSRPERSRDVSITDTLLFAGPLAYFVGTEQAYMMGDFLRAFVT
;
A
#
# COMPACT_ATOMS: atom_id res chain seq x y z
N SER A 1 46.32 15.77 -45.69
CA SER A 1 46.36 15.65 -44.21
C SER A 1 45.00 15.59 -43.52
N SER A 2 43.91 15.09 -44.15
CA SER A 2 42.54 15.11 -43.57
C SER A 2 42.10 13.84 -42.84
N ILE A 3 42.80 12.71 -43.04
CA ILE A 3 42.49 11.41 -42.41
C ILE A 3 42.92 11.35 -40.93
N GLY A 4 43.96 12.09 -40.54
CA GLY A 4 44.41 12.17 -39.14
C GLY A 4 43.42 12.93 -38.25
N ALA A 5 42.80 14.00 -38.76
CA ALA A 5 41.91 14.85 -37.97
C ALA A 5 40.54 14.18 -37.67
N THR A 6 40.04 13.33 -38.57
CA THR A 6 38.80 12.56 -38.36
C THR A 6 39.01 11.38 -37.42
N SER A 7 40.19 10.73 -37.48
CA SER A 7 40.63 9.71 -36.52
C SER A 7 40.75 10.29 -35.11
N ILE A 8 41.41 11.44 -34.96
CA ILE A 8 41.55 12.12 -33.67
C ILE A 8 40.19 12.61 -33.15
N ARG A 9 39.31 13.16 -34.00
CA ARG A 9 37.92 13.46 -33.58
C ARG A 9 37.14 12.21 -33.17
N ARG A 10 37.31 11.08 -33.85
CA ARG A 10 36.70 9.80 -33.44
C ARG A 10 37.26 9.26 -32.14
N LEU A 11 38.56 9.42 -31.89
CA LEU A 11 39.21 9.01 -30.65
C LEU A 11 38.83 9.91 -29.48
N ILE A 12 38.77 11.23 -29.71
CA ILE A 12 38.27 12.20 -28.72
C ILE A 12 36.79 11.96 -28.44
N THR A 13 35.95 11.71 -29.45
CA THR A 13 34.52 11.40 -29.25
C THR A 13 34.27 10.01 -28.66
N LEU A 14 35.11 9.02 -28.92
CA LEU A 14 35.07 7.70 -28.26
C LEU A 14 35.54 7.79 -26.81
N ASN A 15 36.59 8.57 -26.53
CA ASN A 15 37.07 8.83 -25.18
C ASN A 15 36.09 9.69 -24.37
N ASN A 16 35.36 10.61 -25.03
CA ASN A 16 34.31 11.44 -24.43
C ASN A 16 32.94 10.72 -24.32
N ARG A 17 32.75 9.59 -25.01
CA ARG A 17 31.59 8.68 -24.84
C ARG A 17 31.75 7.76 -23.64
N ASN A 18 32.98 7.47 -23.23
CA ASN A 18 33.23 6.86 -21.93
C ASN A 18 32.96 7.94 -20.88
N CYS A 19 31.78 7.88 -20.26
CA CYS A 19 31.51 8.60 -19.02
C CYS A 19 32.72 8.41 -18.09
N ARG A 20 33.57 9.45 -17.99
CA ARG A 20 34.86 9.38 -17.28
C ARG A 20 34.68 9.10 -15.78
N HIS A 21 33.44 9.21 -15.29
CA HIS A 21 33.03 8.81 -13.94
C HIS A 21 31.96 7.71 -14.01
N LYS A 22 32.40 6.47 -14.23
CA LYS A 22 31.56 5.29 -14.02
C LYS A 22 31.24 5.24 -12.52
N VAL A 23 29.94 5.24 -12.16
CA VAL A 23 29.52 5.13 -10.75
C VAL A 23 30.27 3.96 -10.10
N PRO A 24 30.97 4.18 -8.97
CA PRO A 24 31.76 3.13 -8.33
C PRO A 24 30.90 1.89 -8.09
N ALA A 25 31.46 0.71 -8.35
CA ALA A 25 30.71 -0.55 -8.25
C ALA A 25 30.09 -0.75 -6.86
N HIS A 26 30.79 -0.32 -5.80
CA HIS A 26 30.29 -0.38 -4.42
C HIS A 26 29.05 0.51 -4.18
N VAL A 27 29.00 1.72 -4.76
CA VAL A 27 27.83 2.62 -4.66
C VAL A 27 26.65 2.01 -5.41
N ARG A 28 26.89 1.49 -6.62
CA ARG A 28 25.85 0.84 -7.42
C ARG A 28 25.27 -0.37 -6.69
N GLN A 29 26.13 -1.23 -6.13
CA GLN A 29 25.69 -2.41 -5.37
C GLN A 29 24.90 -2.02 -4.12
N LYS A 30 25.35 -1.00 -3.37
CA LYS A 30 24.64 -0.49 -2.19
C LYS A 30 23.26 0.06 -2.55
N VAL A 31 23.16 0.88 -3.61
CA VAL A 31 21.88 1.45 -4.07
C VAL A 31 20.93 0.35 -4.53
N TRP A 32 21.41 -0.63 -5.31
CA TRP A 32 20.58 -1.76 -5.73
C TRP A 32 20.09 -2.59 -4.55
N ARG A 33 20.96 -2.90 -3.57
CA ARG A 33 20.56 -3.61 -2.35
C ARG A 33 19.45 -2.87 -1.60
N GLN A 34 19.63 -1.56 -1.38
CA GLN A 34 18.63 -0.74 -0.69
C GLN A 34 17.32 -0.62 -1.47
N PHE A 35 17.40 -0.49 -2.79
CA PHE A 35 16.22 -0.45 -3.65
C PHE A 35 15.46 -1.78 -3.66
N SER A 36 16.18 -2.91 -3.71
CA SER A 36 15.59 -4.25 -3.62
C SER A 36 14.88 -4.46 -2.27
N CYS A 37 15.50 -4.07 -1.15
CA CYS A 37 14.85 -4.11 0.16
C CYS A 37 13.59 -3.24 0.20
N LEU A 38 13.64 -2.01 -0.33
CA LEU A 38 12.49 -1.11 -0.37
C LEU A 38 11.35 -1.68 -1.21
N SER A 39 11.68 -2.27 -2.36
CA SER A 39 10.71 -2.85 -3.29
C SER A 39 10.06 -4.06 -2.65
N LEU A 40 10.85 -5.02 -2.14
CA LEU A 40 10.34 -6.20 -1.45
C LEU A 40 9.44 -5.83 -0.26
N ALA A 41 9.87 -4.87 0.57
CA ALA A 41 9.07 -4.40 1.69
C ALA A 41 7.76 -3.76 1.22
N HIS A 42 7.78 -2.97 0.14
CA HIS A 42 6.57 -2.39 -0.44
C HIS A 42 5.64 -3.45 -1.03
N GLY A 43 6.16 -4.45 -1.74
CA GLY A 43 5.39 -5.57 -2.27
C GLY A 43 4.71 -6.38 -1.17
N LEU A 44 5.44 -6.74 -0.11
CA LEU A 44 4.87 -7.38 1.08
C LEU A 44 3.79 -6.52 1.74
N MET A 45 3.99 -5.21 1.79
CA MET A 45 3.00 -4.31 2.36
C MET A 45 1.73 -4.22 1.51
N ASN A 46 1.84 -4.20 0.18
CA ASN A 46 0.68 -4.21 -0.72
C ASN A 46 -0.03 -5.56 -0.74
N CYS A 47 0.71 -6.66 -0.55
CA CYS A 47 0.16 -8.00 -0.33
C CYS A 47 -0.77 -8.08 0.88
N VAL A 48 -0.56 -7.22 1.87
CA VAL A 48 -1.40 -7.15 3.06
C VAL A 48 -2.47 -6.07 2.94
N LEU A 49 -2.04 -4.82 2.70
CA LEU A 49 -2.91 -3.66 2.85
C LEU A 49 -4.02 -3.65 1.80
N LEU A 50 -3.72 -4.00 0.54
CA LEU A 50 -4.74 -3.92 -0.51
C LEU A 50 -5.88 -4.93 -0.29
N PRO A 51 -5.62 -6.23 -0.03
CA PRO A 51 -6.68 -7.16 0.33
C PRO A 51 -7.42 -6.80 1.60
N VAL A 52 -6.73 -6.33 2.66
CA VAL A 52 -7.40 -5.97 3.93
C VAL A 52 -8.37 -4.81 3.73
N MET A 53 -7.95 -3.75 3.03
CA MET A 53 -8.81 -2.60 2.76
C MET A 53 -10.02 -3.00 1.90
N ALA A 54 -9.83 -3.94 0.97
CA ALA A 54 -10.92 -4.44 0.16
C ALA A 54 -11.90 -5.31 0.95
N LEU A 55 -11.40 -6.27 1.74
CA LEU A 55 -12.23 -7.12 2.61
C LEU A 55 -12.98 -6.30 3.65
N GLN A 56 -12.35 -5.24 4.18
CA GLN A 56 -13.02 -4.32 5.10
C GLN A 56 -14.04 -3.42 4.42
N GLY A 57 -13.74 -2.93 3.21
CA GLY A 57 -14.66 -2.07 2.46
C GLY A 57 -15.90 -2.80 1.95
N SER A 58 -15.80 -4.08 1.59
CA SER A 58 -16.92 -4.85 1.01
C SER A 58 -17.74 -5.59 2.06
N ASN A 59 -17.06 -6.29 2.99
CA ASN A 59 -17.69 -7.29 3.83
C ASN A 59 -17.55 -7.01 5.33
N ALA A 60 -16.86 -5.92 5.71
CA ALA A 60 -16.52 -5.60 7.10
C ALA A 60 -16.07 -6.86 7.87
N VAL A 61 -15.15 -7.64 7.27
CA VAL A 61 -14.74 -8.98 7.75
C VAL A 61 -14.32 -8.95 9.22
N TRP A 62 -13.73 -7.85 9.68
CA TRP A 62 -13.47 -7.60 11.09
C TRP A 62 -14.32 -6.41 11.55
N HIS A 63 -15.46 -6.71 12.14
CA HIS A 63 -16.43 -5.71 12.63
C HIS A 63 -16.32 -5.51 14.14
N HIS A 64 -16.91 -4.41 14.61
CA HIS A 64 -16.91 -3.98 16.02
C HIS A 64 -17.79 -4.89 16.88
N ARG A 65 -17.46 -5.04 18.17
CA ARG A 65 -18.19 -5.91 19.12
C ARG A 65 -19.21 -5.16 19.98
N GLU A 66 -19.30 -3.84 19.82
CA GLU A 66 -20.11 -2.99 20.69
C GLU A 66 -21.59 -2.92 20.24
N GLU A 67 -22.47 -3.54 21.01
CA GLU A 67 -23.93 -3.55 20.75
C GLU A 67 -24.60 -2.17 20.84
N TRP A 68 -24.03 -1.24 21.61
CA TRP A 68 -24.58 0.12 21.80
C TRP A 68 -24.41 1.02 20.58
N LEU A 69 -23.58 0.61 19.62
CA LEU A 69 -23.32 1.35 18.39
C LEU A 69 -24.14 0.70 17.25
N PRO A 70 -25.30 1.27 16.86
CA PRO A 70 -26.18 0.70 15.84
C PRO A 70 -25.65 0.99 14.42
N LEU A 71 -24.35 0.82 14.21
CA LEU A 71 -23.74 0.88 12.89
C LEU A 71 -23.82 -0.51 12.27
N GLY A 72 -24.41 -0.57 11.09
CA GLY A 72 -24.57 -1.80 10.34
C GLY A 72 -23.27 -2.30 9.71
N PRO A 73 -23.36 -3.15 8.68
CA PRO A 73 -22.19 -3.75 8.06
C PRO A 73 -21.37 -2.76 7.20
N GLU A 74 -21.78 -1.49 7.13
CA GLU A 74 -21.03 -0.37 6.53
C GLU A 74 -19.93 0.21 7.42
N ILE A 75 -19.73 -0.31 8.64
CA ILE A 75 -18.69 0.22 9.55
C ILE A 75 -17.29 0.21 8.91
N GLY A 76 -16.97 -0.84 8.13
CA GLY A 76 -15.69 -0.97 7.45
C GLY A 76 -15.49 0.08 6.35
N SER A 77 -16.52 0.35 5.55
CA SER A 77 -16.50 1.37 4.49
C SER A 77 -16.43 2.79 5.08
N LEU A 78 -17.15 3.05 6.16
CA LEU A 78 -17.10 4.30 6.92
C LEU A 78 -15.71 4.57 7.51
N LEU A 79 -15.11 3.60 8.20
CA LEU A 79 -13.77 3.72 8.77
C LEU A 79 -12.71 3.95 7.67
N LEU A 80 -12.85 3.26 6.54
CA LEU A 80 -11.98 3.42 5.39
C LEU A 80 -12.11 4.83 4.76
N SER A 81 -13.33 5.35 4.65
CA SER A 81 -13.58 6.71 4.17
C SER A 81 -12.93 7.76 5.08
N ALA A 82 -13.03 7.59 6.40
CA ALA A 82 -12.41 8.47 7.38
C ALA A 82 -10.88 8.43 7.29
N LEU A 83 -10.30 7.23 7.14
CA LEU A 83 -8.86 7.06 6.92
C LEU A 83 -8.38 7.82 5.69
N PHE A 84 -9.06 7.69 4.55
CA PHE A 84 -8.67 8.38 3.32
C PHE A 84 -8.91 9.88 3.39
N LEU A 85 -9.95 10.34 4.10
CA LEU A 85 -10.18 11.76 4.37
C LEU A 85 -9.01 12.38 5.17
N VAL A 86 -8.58 11.69 6.24
CA VAL A 86 -7.42 12.11 7.04
C VAL A 86 -6.14 12.09 6.20
N ALA A 87 -5.94 11.05 5.39
CA ALA A 87 -4.80 10.98 4.48
C ALA A 87 -4.79 12.16 3.50
N ALA A 88 -5.94 12.50 2.90
CA ALA A 88 -6.07 13.65 2.01
C ALA A 88 -5.70 14.96 2.74
N GLY A 89 -6.18 15.19 3.96
CA GLY A 89 -5.79 16.34 4.77
C GLY A 89 -4.28 16.38 5.08
N MET A 90 -3.69 15.21 5.32
CA MET A 90 -2.27 15.05 5.65
C MET A 90 -1.34 15.16 4.44
N SER A 91 -1.89 15.23 3.22
CA SER A 91 -1.10 15.55 2.02
C SER A 91 -0.50 16.96 2.06
N LEU A 92 -1.18 17.93 2.69
CA LEU A 92 -0.72 19.32 2.81
C LEU A 92 0.56 19.46 3.67
N PRO A 93 0.61 18.94 4.92
CA PRO A 93 1.83 18.99 5.73
C PRO A 93 2.90 17.97 5.31
N SER A 94 2.59 17.01 4.42
CA SER A 94 3.51 15.93 4.04
C SER A 94 4.89 16.43 3.58
N ILE A 95 4.93 17.52 2.81
CA ILE A 95 6.19 18.13 2.32
C ILE A 95 7.03 18.66 3.49
N ARG A 96 6.39 19.31 4.47
CA ARG A 96 7.09 19.82 5.67
C ARG A 96 7.64 18.67 6.51
N LEU A 97 6.87 17.59 6.65
CA LEU A 97 7.30 16.39 7.37
C LEU A 97 8.48 15.71 6.65
N MET A 98 8.44 15.60 5.32
CA MET A 98 9.53 15.04 4.52
C MET A 98 10.82 15.85 4.63
N LYS A 99 10.73 17.19 4.66
CA LYS A 99 11.90 18.06 4.88
C LYS A 99 12.47 17.91 6.30
N ARG A 100 11.60 17.87 7.32
CA ARG A 100 12.01 17.81 8.73
C ARG A 100 12.59 16.46 9.14
N TYR A 101 11.93 15.36 8.80
CA TYR A 101 12.28 14.01 9.27
C TYR A 101 13.04 13.18 8.21
N GLY A 102 13.00 13.60 6.94
CA GLY A 102 13.52 12.82 5.83
C GLY A 102 12.61 11.64 5.44
N TYR A 103 13.01 10.92 4.40
CA TYR A 103 12.16 9.88 3.78
C TYR A 103 12.10 8.57 4.57
N GLY A 104 13.21 8.13 5.15
CA GLY A 104 13.34 6.82 5.80
C GLY A 104 12.45 6.67 7.04
N PRO A 105 12.56 7.57 8.04
CA PRO A 105 11.74 7.50 9.24
C PRO A 105 10.23 7.55 8.95
N LEU A 106 9.79 8.32 7.95
CA LEU A 106 8.37 8.39 7.56
C LEU A 106 7.85 7.06 6.99
N ILE A 107 8.67 6.33 6.23
CA ILE A 107 8.31 5.00 5.72
C ILE A 107 8.24 3.99 6.86
N VAL A 108 9.23 4.00 7.76
CA VAL A 108 9.24 3.11 8.94
C VAL A 108 8.03 3.40 9.83
N ALA A 109 7.73 4.67 10.10
CA ALA A 109 6.55 5.06 10.88
C ALA A 109 5.27 4.52 10.25
N ASN A 110 5.11 4.62 8.93
CA ASN A 110 3.95 4.06 8.24
C ASN A 110 3.88 2.53 8.28
N TYR A 111 5.02 1.83 8.27
CA TYR A 111 4.99 0.36 8.38
C TYR A 111 4.71 -0.10 9.80
N MET A 112 5.18 0.65 10.80
CA MET A 112 4.77 0.48 12.19
C MET A 112 3.27 0.70 12.37
N THR A 113 2.69 1.74 11.77
CA THR A 113 1.25 1.99 11.90
C THR A 113 0.41 0.94 11.17
N VAL A 114 0.86 0.41 10.03
CA VAL A 114 0.18 -0.73 9.39
C VAL A 114 0.25 -1.98 10.29
N LEU A 115 1.38 -2.26 10.93
CA LEU A 115 1.46 -3.35 11.90
C LEU A 115 0.47 -3.17 13.06
N LEU A 116 0.44 -1.98 13.67
CA LEU A 116 -0.50 -1.66 14.74
C LEU A 116 -1.96 -1.77 14.29
N PHE A 117 -2.25 -1.33 13.06
CA PHE A 117 -3.54 -1.48 12.43
C PHE A 117 -3.95 -2.95 12.29
N LEU A 118 -3.05 -3.84 11.86
CA LEU A 118 -3.36 -5.28 11.79
C LEU A 118 -3.56 -5.89 13.18
N LEU A 119 -2.73 -5.50 14.15
CA LEU A 119 -2.89 -5.94 15.54
C LEU A 119 -4.22 -5.47 16.15
N SER A 120 -4.69 -4.27 15.82
CA SER A 120 -5.99 -3.79 16.30
C SER A 120 -7.17 -4.60 15.74
N HIS A 121 -6.99 -5.28 14.59
CA HIS A 121 -8.02 -6.16 14.03
C HIS A 121 -8.08 -7.53 14.74
N LEU A 122 -7.07 -7.91 15.55
CA LEU A 122 -7.13 -9.12 16.39
C LEU A 122 -8.19 -8.97 17.48
N TYR A 123 -8.35 -7.73 17.99
CA TYR A 123 -9.41 -7.35 18.91
C TYR A 123 -10.16 -6.15 18.34
N ALA A 124 -11.05 -6.44 17.39
CA ALA A 124 -11.86 -5.48 16.66
C ALA A 124 -12.91 -4.81 17.56
N SER A 125 -12.47 -3.84 18.35
CA SER A 125 -13.29 -2.94 19.15
C SER A 125 -13.28 -1.56 18.50
N ILE A 126 -14.37 -0.81 18.58
CA ILE A 126 -14.40 0.55 18.03
C ILE A 126 -13.31 1.44 18.66
N TYR A 127 -12.99 1.21 19.94
CA TYR A 127 -11.97 1.94 20.69
C TYR A 127 -10.54 1.64 20.20
N THR A 128 -10.29 0.49 19.59
CA THR A 128 -8.98 0.11 19.02
C THR A 128 -8.92 0.42 17.53
N LEU A 129 -10.01 0.16 16.80
CA LEU A 129 -10.12 0.38 15.36
C LEU A 129 -10.05 1.87 15.02
N LEU A 130 -10.88 2.72 15.64
CA LEU A 130 -10.95 4.13 15.26
C LEU A 130 -9.58 4.84 15.36
N PRO A 131 -8.83 4.74 16.48
CA PRO A 131 -7.50 5.31 16.56
C PRO A 131 -6.52 4.71 15.55
N ALA A 132 -6.60 3.40 15.29
CA ALA A 132 -5.71 2.74 14.34
C ALA A 132 -5.92 3.22 12.89
N TYR A 133 -7.18 3.38 12.46
CA TYR A 133 -7.50 3.92 11.13
C TYR A 133 -7.08 5.38 10.98
N LEU A 134 -7.31 6.21 12.00
CA LEU A 134 -6.87 7.61 12.01
C LEU A 134 -5.33 7.72 11.96
N LEU A 135 -4.64 6.92 12.77
CA LEU A 135 -3.18 6.90 12.82
C LEU A 135 -2.57 6.45 11.49
N LEU A 136 -3.15 5.41 10.87
CA LEU A 136 -2.75 4.95 9.55
C LEU A 136 -2.95 6.05 8.48
N GLY A 137 -4.10 6.72 8.49
CA GLY A 137 -4.39 7.86 7.62
C GLY A 137 -3.36 8.99 7.76
N VAL A 138 -2.94 9.30 9.00
CA VAL A 138 -1.91 10.31 9.28
C VAL A 138 -0.56 9.98 8.63
N THR A 139 -0.16 8.71 8.66
CA THR A 139 1.15 8.27 8.14
C THR A 139 1.16 7.96 6.64
N LEU A 140 0.01 7.66 6.04
CA LEU A 140 -0.10 7.16 4.67
C LEU A 140 0.46 8.15 3.64
N SER A 141 0.05 9.41 3.72
CA SER A 141 0.42 10.44 2.73
C SER A 141 1.91 10.77 2.75
N GLY A 142 2.51 10.89 3.93
CA GLY A 142 3.95 11.13 4.07
C GLY A 142 4.80 9.96 3.55
N SER A 143 4.33 8.73 3.76
CA SER A 143 4.99 7.51 3.28
C SER A 143 4.93 7.38 1.77
N ALA A 144 3.77 7.63 1.15
CA ALA A 144 3.60 7.58 -0.30
C ALA A 144 4.55 8.55 -1.02
N GLY A 145 4.60 9.81 -0.56
CA GLY A 145 5.55 10.81 -1.08
C GLY A 145 7.01 10.44 -0.85
N SER A 146 7.33 9.88 0.32
CA SER A 146 8.70 9.45 0.67
C SER A 146 9.21 8.31 -0.20
N LYS A 147 8.36 7.34 -0.57
CA LYS A 147 8.71 6.24 -1.48
C LYS A 147 9.03 6.78 -2.87
N ALA A 148 8.17 7.64 -3.41
CA ALA A 148 8.40 8.29 -4.70
C ALA A 148 9.70 9.10 -4.70
N ALA A 149 9.94 9.90 -3.66
CA ALA A 149 11.18 10.67 -3.52
C ALA A 149 12.44 9.79 -3.40
N LEU A 150 12.37 8.64 -2.71
CA LEU A 150 13.47 7.69 -2.63
C LEU A 150 13.81 7.07 -3.99
N ILE A 151 12.81 6.76 -4.83
CA ILE A 151 13.04 6.24 -6.19
C ILE A 151 13.79 7.26 -7.03
N VAL A 152 13.38 8.53 -6.98
CA VAL A 152 14.07 9.62 -7.67
C VAL A 152 15.49 9.79 -7.13
N HIS A 153 15.67 9.74 -5.80
CA HIS A 153 16.99 9.82 -5.17
C HIS A 153 17.92 8.67 -5.59
N PHE A 154 17.44 7.42 -5.66
CA PHE A 154 18.23 6.30 -6.16
C PHE A 154 18.56 6.43 -7.64
N GLY A 155 17.61 6.88 -8.46
CA GLY A 155 17.86 7.18 -9.88
C GLY A 155 18.91 8.28 -10.07
N GLY A 156 18.88 9.30 -9.22
CA GLY A 156 19.91 10.33 -9.14
C GLY A 156 21.29 9.76 -8.78
N LYS A 157 21.39 8.94 -7.73
CA LYS A 157 22.68 8.30 -7.35
C LYS A 157 23.24 7.36 -8.43
N LEU A 158 22.37 6.76 -9.24
CA LEU A 158 22.78 5.91 -10.35
C LEU A 158 23.13 6.72 -11.61
N SER A 159 22.68 7.97 -11.74
CA SER A 159 23.05 8.90 -12.80
C SER A 159 24.12 9.87 -12.29
N CYS A 160 25.37 9.44 -12.43
CA CYS A 160 26.62 10.23 -12.32
C CYS A 160 26.51 11.52 -11.49
N SER A 161 27.06 11.50 -10.28
CA SER A 161 27.40 12.72 -9.56
C SER A 161 28.60 13.37 -10.26
N CYS A 162 28.37 14.48 -10.95
CA CYS A 162 29.41 15.47 -11.21
C CYS A 162 29.66 16.21 -9.89
N GLU A 163 30.41 15.61 -8.96
CA GLU A 163 31.11 16.40 -7.96
C GLU A 163 32.30 17.07 -8.68
N SER A 164 32.08 18.34 -9.02
CA SER A 164 33.10 19.39 -9.14
C SER A 164 34.35 19.05 -9.95
N GLN A 165 34.31 19.36 -11.25
CA GLN A 165 35.49 19.92 -11.93
C GLN A 165 35.04 20.99 -12.93
N GLN A 166 35.28 22.22 -12.49
CA GLN A 166 35.09 23.46 -13.21
C GLN A 166 36.08 23.52 -14.38
N SER A 167 35.61 24.02 -15.53
CA SER A 167 36.34 24.42 -16.75
C SER A 167 36.29 23.44 -17.92
N GLN A 168 35.22 23.53 -18.73
CA GLN A 168 35.34 23.53 -20.21
C GLN A 168 34.04 24.02 -20.89
N ALA A 169 34.19 25.05 -21.73
CA ALA A 169 33.29 25.58 -22.76
C ALA A 169 31.76 25.61 -22.51
N ALA A 170 31.21 26.81 -22.31
CA ALA A 170 29.80 27.12 -22.01
C ALA A 170 28.73 26.56 -22.99
N VAL A 171 29.12 26.12 -24.20
CA VAL A 171 28.20 25.53 -25.19
C VAL A 171 28.07 24.00 -25.04
N ASP A 172 29.12 23.32 -24.59
CA ASP A 172 29.09 21.88 -24.28
C ASP A 172 28.40 21.61 -22.93
N VAL A 173 28.43 22.59 -22.01
CA VAL A 173 27.80 22.48 -20.68
C VAL A 173 26.29 22.26 -20.80
N LEU A 174 25.59 23.03 -21.65
CA LEU A 174 24.13 22.91 -21.79
C LEU A 174 23.71 21.57 -22.43
N HIS A 175 24.51 21.06 -23.37
CA HIS A 175 24.27 19.77 -24.02
C HIS A 175 24.57 18.58 -23.09
N GLU A 176 25.66 18.65 -22.32
CA GLU A 176 26.00 17.66 -21.30
C GLU A 176 24.99 17.66 -20.14
N GLU A 177 24.52 18.84 -19.70
CA GLU A 177 23.44 18.96 -18.71
C GLU A 177 22.16 18.29 -19.19
N HIS A 178 21.70 18.58 -20.41
CA HIS A 178 20.48 17.98 -20.95
C HIS A 178 20.59 16.43 -21.07
N LYS A 179 21.75 15.94 -21.48
CA LYS A 179 22.06 14.50 -21.56
C LYS A 179 22.11 13.83 -20.18
N MET A 180 22.63 14.52 -19.16
CA MET A 180 22.63 14.06 -17.78
C MET A 180 21.20 13.96 -17.21
N PHE A 181 20.36 14.97 -17.46
CA PHE A 181 18.94 14.93 -17.10
C PHE A 181 18.22 13.78 -17.79
N CYS A 182 18.40 13.59 -19.10
CA CYS A 182 17.79 12.49 -19.84
C CYS A 182 18.20 11.10 -19.32
N ASN A 183 19.47 10.90 -18.96
CA ASN A 183 19.96 9.64 -18.40
C ASN A 183 19.36 9.38 -17.01
N ARG A 184 19.27 10.41 -16.15
CA ARG A 184 18.59 10.33 -14.86
C ARG A 184 17.13 9.93 -15.04
N ASP A 185 16.40 10.58 -15.93
CA ASP A 185 14.97 10.31 -16.15
C ASP A 185 14.72 8.90 -16.67
N GLN A 186 15.61 8.37 -17.52
CA GLN A 186 15.52 6.98 -17.98
C GLN A 186 15.73 5.98 -16.83
N LYS A 187 16.69 6.24 -15.93
CA LYS A 187 16.94 5.36 -14.79
C LYS A 187 15.83 5.44 -13.74
N VAL A 188 15.34 6.64 -13.43
CA VAL A 188 14.18 6.83 -12.54
C VAL A 188 12.97 6.08 -13.09
N ARG A 189 12.68 6.19 -14.39
CA ARG A 189 11.58 5.44 -15.04
C ARG A 189 11.77 3.92 -14.95
N ARG A 190 13.00 3.42 -15.12
CA ARG A 190 13.28 1.98 -14.95
C ARG A 190 13.05 1.51 -13.51
N LEU A 191 13.53 2.26 -12.52
CA LEU A 191 13.30 1.95 -11.11
C LEU A 191 11.82 2.03 -10.76
N ALA A 192 11.11 3.05 -11.25
CA ALA A 192 9.68 3.18 -11.03
C ALA A 192 8.90 1.98 -11.57
N ARG A 193 9.27 1.46 -12.77
CA ARG A 193 8.67 0.24 -13.31
C ARG A 193 8.92 -0.99 -12.43
N TRP A 194 10.14 -1.19 -11.95
CA TRP A 194 10.44 -2.29 -11.03
C TRP A 194 9.69 -2.18 -9.71
N PHE A 195 9.55 -0.95 -9.20
CA PHE A 195 8.76 -0.69 -7.99
C PHE A 195 7.28 -1.02 -8.20
N ARG A 196 6.72 -0.70 -9.37
CA ARG A 196 5.36 -1.09 -9.76
C ARG A 196 5.19 -2.61 -9.88
N VAL A 197 6.10 -3.30 -10.56
CA VAL A 197 6.08 -4.77 -10.63
C VAL A 197 6.04 -5.38 -9.22
N SER A 198 6.80 -4.83 -8.28
CA SER A 198 6.77 -5.30 -6.89
C SER A 198 5.42 -5.05 -6.20
N GLN A 199 4.73 -3.96 -6.53
CA GLN A 199 3.39 -3.68 -6.02
C GLN A 199 2.36 -4.65 -6.60
N ASP A 200 2.39 -4.88 -7.91
CA ASP A 200 1.42 -5.75 -8.60
C ASP A 200 1.59 -7.21 -8.15
N LEU A 201 2.84 -7.68 -7.98
CA LEU A 201 3.13 -8.99 -7.39
C LEU A 201 2.60 -9.08 -5.95
N GLY A 202 2.69 -8.00 -5.19
CA GLY A 202 2.08 -7.90 -3.87
C GLY A 202 0.58 -8.08 -3.94
N LEU A 203 -0.11 -7.30 -4.76
CA LEU A 203 -1.56 -7.36 -4.95
C LEU A 203 -2.02 -8.78 -5.34
N ILE A 204 -1.39 -9.37 -6.37
CA ILE A 204 -1.72 -10.73 -6.84
C ILE A 204 -1.50 -11.75 -5.72
N GLY A 205 -0.35 -11.69 -5.03
CA GLY A 205 -0.02 -12.61 -3.94
C GLY A 205 -1.02 -12.51 -2.78
N GLY A 206 -1.38 -11.30 -2.39
CA GLY A 206 -2.34 -11.04 -1.33
C GLY A 206 -3.76 -11.48 -1.68
N ALA A 207 -4.19 -11.21 -2.91
CA ALA A 207 -5.47 -11.63 -3.45
C ALA A 207 -5.61 -13.15 -3.49
N LEU A 208 -4.60 -13.85 -4.01
CA LEU A 208 -4.58 -15.31 -4.05
C LEU A 208 -4.61 -15.90 -2.65
N LEU A 209 -3.84 -15.33 -1.71
CA LEU A 209 -3.82 -15.80 -0.33
C LEU A 209 -5.19 -15.62 0.35
N ALA A 210 -5.81 -14.46 0.21
CA ALA A 210 -7.15 -14.19 0.74
C ALA A 210 -8.18 -15.15 0.13
N SER A 211 -8.15 -15.32 -1.19
CA SER A 211 -9.04 -16.22 -1.92
C SER A 211 -8.90 -17.67 -1.47
N ILE A 212 -7.67 -18.20 -1.40
CA ILE A 212 -7.41 -19.59 -0.98
C ILE A 212 -7.83 -19.80 0.47
N LEU A 213 -7.45 -18.93 1.40
CA LEU A 213 -7.76 -19.13 2.82
C LEU A 213 -9.27 -19.00 3.11
N LEU A 214 -9.95 -18.05 2.46
CA LEU A 214 -11.39 -17.90 2.58
C LEU A 214 -12.14 -19.08 1.93
N ALA A 215 -11.71 -19.54 0.75
CA ALA A 215 -12.31 -20.68 0.06
C ALA A 215 -12.08 -22.01 0.80
N CYS A 216 -10.89 -22.24 1.35
CA CYS A 216 -10.57 -23.47 2.08
C CYS A 216 -11.34 -23.58 3.41
N SER A 217 -11.72 -22.46 4.02
CA SER A 217 -12.51 -22.48 5.27
C SER A 217 -13.99 -22.80 5.06
N ASP A 218 -14.50 -22.70 3.84
CA ASP A 218 -15.88 -23.08 3.51
C ASP A 218 -16.02 -24.58 3.19
N GLY A 219 -14.93 -25.36 3.26
CA GLY A 219 -15.00 -26.78 3.56
C GLY A 219 -15.58 -27.72 2.50
N ASN A 220 -15.68 -27.33 1.22
CA ASN A 220 -16.03 -28.26 0.15
C ASN A 220 -15.24 -27.97 -1.14
N PHE A 221 -14.01 -28.50 -1.22
CA PHE A 221 -13.29 -28.64 -2.51
C PHE A 221 -13.83 -29.86 -3.28
N THR A 222 -15.15 -29.92 -3.46
CA THR A 222 -15.83 -30.76 -4.44
C THR A 222 -16.67 -29.79 -5.24
N GLY A 223 -16.33 -29.60 -6.51
CA GLY A 223 -16.88 -28.57 -7.37
C GLY A 223 -18.38 -28.67 -7.53
N ASP A 224 -19.11 -28.00 -6.64
CA ASP A 224 -20.51 -27.69 -6.85
C ASP A 224 -20.81 -26.30 -6.31
N CYS A 225 -20.60 -25.30 -7.18
CA CYS A 225 -21.16 -23.97 -7.02
C CYS A 225 -22.66 -23.94 -7.38
N SER A 226 -23.29 -25.10 -7.61
CA SER A 226 -24.75 -25.20 -7.57
C SER A 226 -25.18 -25.44 -6.13
N GLY A 227 -25.26 -24.34 -5.38
CA GLY A 227 -26.05 -24.32 -4.16
C GLY A 227 -27.50 -24.57 -4.55
N LEU A 228 -27.87 -25.84 -4.68
CA LEU A 228 -29.25 -26.28 -4.84
C LEU A 228 -30.06 -25.57 -3.76
N VAL A 229 -30.97 -24.70 -4.20
CA VAL A 229 -31.89 -23.95 -3.35
C VAL A 229 -32.66 -24.94 -2.48
N TYR A 230 -32.22 -25.12 -1.23
CA TYR A 230 -33.05 -25.74 -0.21
C TYR A 230 -33.88 -24.61 0.42
N TYR A 231 -35.08 -24.42 -0.11
CA TYR A 231 -36.14 -23.68 0.56
C TYR A 231 -36.38 -24.34 1.93
N GLY A 232 -35.84 -23.76 2.99
CA GLY A 232 -36.08 -24.20 4.36
C GLY A 232 -34.89 -24.88 5.01
N ASN A 233 -33.98 -24.07 5.55
CA ASN A 233 -33.46 -24.20 6.91
C ASN A 233 -32.41 -23.11 7.08
N GLU A 234 -32.86 -21.97 7.57
CA GLU A 234 -31.96 -20.91 8.04
C GLU A 234 -31.11 -21.50 9.16
N SER A 235 -29.80 -21.57 8.94
CA SER A 235 -28.86 -22.07 9.93
C SER A 235 -28.88 -21.14 11.13
N TRP A 236 -29.24 -21.68 12.30
CA TRP A 236 -29.06 -21.02 13.58
C TRP A 236 -27.69 -21.44 14.18
N PRO A 237 -26.82 -20.50 14.58
CA PRO A 237 -26.94 -19.04 14.49
C PRO A 237 -26.77 -18.49 13.05
N PRO A 238 -27.36 -17.32 12.73
CA PRO A 238 -27.28 -16.71 11.41
C PRO A 238 -25.83 -16.48 10.99
N GLN A 239 -25.49 -16.87 9.77
CA GLN A 239 -24.14 -16.70 9.25
C GLN A 239 -23.98 -15.32 8.60
N LEU A 240 -22.77 -14.76 8.59
CA LEU A 240 -22.45 -13.46 7.95
C LEU A 240 -23.05 -13.31 6.54
N ARG A 241 -23.10 -14.41 5.79
CA ARG A 241 -23.61 -14.49 4.42
C ARG A 241 -25.13 -14.31 4.29
N ASP A 242 -25.86 -14.40 5.39
CA ASP A 242 -27.33 -14.31 5.47
C ASP A 242 -27.77 -12.85 5.70
N PHE A 243 -26.83 -11.96 6.05
CA PHE A 243 -27.05 -10.50 6.15
C PHE A 243 -26.95 -9.77 4.80
N TYR A 244 -26.61 -10.46 3.71
CA TYR A 244 -26.54 -9.90 2.36
C TYR A 244 -27.68 -10.42 1.49
N ASN A 245 -28.35 -9.53 0.76
CA ASN A 245 -29.43 -9.91 -0.16
C ASN A 245 -28.87 -10.57 -1.43
N ARG A 246 -29.55 -11.59 -1.94
CA ARG A 246 -29.09 -12.40 -3.08
C ARG A 246 -30.09 -12.41 -4.22
N ASN A 247 -29.60 -12.48 -5.45
CA ASN A 247 -30.42 -12.66 -6.64
C ASN A 247 -30.97 -14.09 -6.70
N GLU A 248 -31.81 -14.35 -7.69
CA GLU A 248 -32.35 -15.69 -7.99
C GLU A 248 -31.27 -16.74 -8.30
N HIS A 249 -30.05 -16.31 -8.63
CA HIS A 249 -28.88 -17.16 -8.89
C HIS A 249 -28.02 -17.39 -7.63
N GLY A 250 -28.35 -16.76 -6.49
CA GLY A 250 -27.59 -16.86 -5.25
C GLY A 250 -26.42 -15.88 -5.10
N ASP A 251 -26.21 -14.98 -6.06
CA ASP A 251 -25.17 -13.93 -6.01
C ASP A 251 -25.65 -12.73 -5.20
N ARG A 252 -24.72 -12.02 -4.57
CA ARG A 252 -25.04 -10.83 -3.76
C ARG A 252 -25.43 -9.64 -4.67
N ILE A 253 -26.58 -9.01 -4.37
CA ILE A 253 -27.10 -7.88 -5.18
C ILE A 253 -26.60 -6.53 -4.66
N CYS A 254 -26.27 -6.42 -3.38
CA CYS A 254 -26.08 -5.15 -2.70
C CYS A 254 -25.07 -5.23 -1.56
N GLY A 255 -24.35 -4.12 -1.37
CA GLY A 255 -23.66 -3.78 -0.13
C GLY A 255 -24.65 -3.45 1.00
N ALA A 256 -24.10 -3.36 2.19
CA ALA A 256 -24.72 -3.60 3.47
C ALA A 256 -25.86 -2.66 3.93
N ASP A 257 -26.06 -1.48 3.33
CA ASP A 257 -27.17 -0.58 3.71
C ASP A 257 -28.22 -0.29 2.60
N MET A 258 -28.15 -0.96 1.44
CA MET A 258 -29.10 -0.73 0.33
C MET A 258 -30.14 -1.83 0.16
N CYS A 259 -30.23 -2.79 1.08
CA CYS A 259 -31.21 -3.86 1.00
C CYS A 259 -32.11 -3.95 2.23
N PRO A 260 -33.44 -4.04 2.07
CA PRO A 260 -34.34 -4.31 3.19
C PRO A 260 -33.97 -5.67 3.79
N LEU A 261 -33.61 -5.68 5.08
CA LEU A 261 -33.21 -6.87 5.82
C LEU A 261 -34.33 -7.92 5.75
N ARG A 262 -34.08 -9.04 5.07
CA ARG A 262 -35.00 -10.20 5.09
C ARG A 262 -35.15 -10.77 6.52
N VAL A 263 -34.11 -10.62 7.34
CA VAL A 263 -34.01 -11.05 8.75
C VAL A 263 -34.92 -10.24 9.70
N GLN A 264 -35.63 -9.24 9.20
CA GLN A 264 -36.63 -8.53 10.00
C GLN A 264 -37.81 -9.44 10.37
N SER A 265 -38.06 -10.53 9.61
CA SER A 265 -39.13 -11.49 9.91
C SER A 265 -38.83 -12.43 11.10
N ILE A 266 -37.55 -12.72 11.38
CA ILE A 266 -37.15 -13.70 12.41
C ILE A 266 -36.96 -13.03 13.77
N LEU A 267 -36.39 -11.82 13.80
CA LEU A 267 -36.39 -11.02 15.02
C LEU A 267 -37.84 -10.62 15.41
N ALA A 268 -38.71 -10.33 14.44
CA ALA A 268 -40.12 -10.09 14.70
C ALA A 268 -40.88 -11.34 15.20
N ALA A 269 -40.46 -12.55 14.80
CA ALA A 269 -41.02 -13.79 15.34
C ALA A 269 -40.58 -14.06 16.79
N GLY A 270 -39.36 -13.67 17.17
CA GLY A 270 -38.88 -13.69 18.56
C GLY A 270 -39.60 -12.68 19.47
N TRP A 271 -40.05 -11.55 18.92
CA TRP A 271 -40.83 -10.53 19.66
C TRP A 271 -42.20 -11.04 20.14
N ALA A 272 -42.76 -12.09 19.52
CA ALA A 272 -44.01 -12.69 19.97
C ALA A 272 -43.88 -13.48 21.29
N ASN A 273 -42.65 -13.84 21.70
CA ASN A 273 -42.37 -14.62 22.92
C ASN A 273 -41.53 -13.81 23.94
N GLY A 274 -41.93 -12.58 24.22
CA GLY A 274 -41.93 -11.99 25.57
C GLY A 274 -40.64 -11.87 26.43
N SER A 275 -39.43 -12.20 25.99
CA SER A 275 -38.26 -12.12 26.89
C SER A 275 -36.89 -11.86 26.26
N SER A 276 -36.69 -10.71 25.62
CA SER A 276 -35.34 -10.16 25.46
C SER A 276 -35.34 -8.63 25.27
N ILE A 277 -34.37 -8.01 25.94
CA ILE A 277 -33.98 -6.59 25.91
C ILE A 277 -33.87 -6.10 24.45
N PRO A 278 -34.09 -4.80 24.12
CA PRO A 278 -33.90 -4.30 22.75
C PRO A 278 -32.44 -4.44 22.31
N SER A 279 -32.08 -5.60 21.78
CA SER A 279 -30.85 -5.84 21.05
C SER A 279 -30.94 -5.07 19.74
N SER A 280 -29.86 -4.38 19.34
CA SER A 280 -29.83 -3.63 18.09
C SER A 280 -30.22 -4.54 16.90
N ILE A 281 -30.75 -3.96 15.81
CA ILE A 281 -31.14 -4.71 14.59
C ILE A 281 -29.95 -5.51 14.02
N TYR A 282 -28.72 -5.13 14.38
CA TYR A 282 -27.47 -5.75 13.96
C TYR A 282 -26.84 -6.67 15.03
N ALA A 283 -27.53 -6.97 16.14
CA ALA A 283 -26.97 -7.80 17.22
C ALA A 283 -26.45 -9.17 16.72
N GLY A 284 -27.20 -9.84 15.85
CA GLY A 284 -26.75 -11.10 15.25
C GLY A 284 -25.54 -10.98 14.30
N PHE A 285 -25.29 -9.79 13.73
CA PHE A 285 -24.08 -9.52 12.96
C PHE A 285 -22.89 -9.28 13.91
N ILE A 286 -23.10 -8.48 14.97
CA ILE A 286 -22.09 -8.15 15.99
C ILE A 286 -21.64 -9.38 16.79
N GLU A 287 -22.56 -10.32 17.05
CA GLU A 287 -22.29 -11.58 17.74
C GLU A 287 -21.63 -12.64 16.84
N SER A 288 -21.61 -12.44 15.51
CA SER A 288 -21.00 -13.40 14.59
C SER A 288 -19.48 -13.38 14.72
N GLU A 289 -18.88 -14.45 15.26
CA GLU A 289 -17.43 -14.50 15.44
C GLU A 289 -16.69 -14.40 14.08
N PRO A 290 -15.55 -13.68 14.02
CA PRO A 290 -14.74 -13.63 12.81
C PRO A 290 -14.30 -15.04 12.41
N ARG A 291 -14.56 -15.41 11.15
CA ARG A 291 -14.25 -16.74 10.60
C ARG A 291 -12.82 -17.16 10.98
N VAL A 292 -12.62 -18.44 11.28
CA VAL A 292 -11.30 -19.03 11.56
C VAL A 292 -10.29 -18.69 10.45
N ALA A 293 -10.73 -18.65 9.18
CA ALA A 293 -9.92 -18.17 8.06
C ALA A 293 -9.56 -16.68 8.10
N GLY A 294 -10.46 -15.81 8.57
CA GLY A 294 -10.18 -14.38 8.73
C GLY A 294 -9.12 -14.14 9.80
N GLN A 295 -9.15 -14.91 10.89
CA GLN A 295 -8.11 -14.86 11.93
C GLN A 295 -6.76 -15.42 11.45
N SER A 296 -6.76 -16.55 10.73
CA SER A 296 -5.51 -17.14 10.21
C SER A 296 -4.86 -16.26 9.14
N LEU A 297 -5.67 -15.67 8.25
CA LEU A 297 -5.22 -14.68 7.27
C LEU A 297 -4.62 -13.44 7.95
N LEU A 298 -5.24 -12.95 9.03
CA LEU A 298 -4.76 -11.79 9.77
C LEU A 298 -3.39 -12.05 10.42
N TRP A 299 -3.16 -13.23 11.01
CA TRP A 299 -1.85 -13.61 11.55
C TRP A 299 -0.76 -13.65 10.48
N LEU A 300 -1.09 -14.17 9.29
CA LEU A 300 -0.16 -14.18 8.16
C LEU A 300 0.15 -12.76 7.67
N TYR A 301 -0.85 -11.88 7.65
CA TYR A 301 -0.66 -10.46 7.37
C TYR A 301 0.21 -9.74 8.39
N VAL A 302 0.07 -10.05 9.68
CA VAL A 302 0.97 -9.56 10.74
C VAL A 302 2.41 -10.00 10.46
N LEU A 303 2.63 -11.27 10.07
CA LEU A 303 3.97 -11.77 9.72
C LEU A 303 4.58 -11.01 8.53
N PHE A 304 3.83 -10.81 7.45
CA PHE A 304 4.30 -10.06 6.29
C PHE A 304 4.58 -8.58 6.61
N SER A 305 3.76 -7.96 7.45
CA SER A 305 3.99 -6.60 7.94
C SER A 305 5.27 -6.50 8.78
N MET A 306 5.51 -7.46 9.67
CA MET A 306 6.74 -7.55 10.46
C MET A 306 7.99 -7.68 9.59
N ILE A 307 7.96 -8.55 8.57
CA ILE A 307 9.08 -8.70 7.63
C ILE A 307 9.33 -7.39 6.87
N SER A 308 8.26 -6.74 6.39
CA SER A 308 8.34 -5.45 5.69
C SER A 308 8.93 -4.33 6.56
N LEU A 309 8.54 -4.28 7.83
CA LEU A 309 9.07 -3.36 8.82
C LEU A 309 10.58 -3.58 9.05
N VAL A 310 11.00 -4.84 9.27
CA VAL A 310 12.42 -5.18 9.46
C VAL A 310 13.25 -4.77 8.24
N LEU A 311 12.78 -5.09 7.02
CA LEU A 311 13.44 -4.68 5.77
C LEU A 311 13.58 -3.15 5.68
N SER A 312 12.58 -2.40 6.16
CA SER A 312 12.60 -0.93 6.13
C SER A 312 13.53 -0.33 7.18
N LEU A 313 13.60 -0.94 8.36
CA LEU A 313 14.58 -0.56 9.39
C LEU A 313 16.01 -0.76 8.91
N LEU A 314 16.29 -1.86 8.20
CA LEU A 314 17.63 -2.10 7.61
C LEU A 314 18.06 -0.97 6.66
N ILE A 315 17.13 -0.42 5.87
CA ILE A 315 17.40 0.69 4.95
C ILE A 315 17.76 1.97 5.73
N VAL A 316 17.08 2.23 6.85
CA VAL A 316 17.32 3.42 7.68
C VAL A 316 18.64 3.31 8.43
N VAL A 317 18.93 2.17 9.04
CA VAL A 317 20.17 1.93 9.80
C VAL A 317 21.41 2.06 8.90
N ASP A 318 21.38 1.49 7.69
CA ASP A 318 22.45 1.61 6.69
C ASP A 318 22.74 3.07 6.26
N LYS A 319 21.75 3.95 6.43
CA LYS A 319 21.85 5.38 6.09
C LYS A 319 22.43 6.18 7.25
N VAL A 320 22.05 5.87 8.49
CA VAL A 320 22.58 6.50 9.72
C VAL A 320 24.08 6.18 9.87
N GLN A 321 24.48 4.94 9.64
CA GLN A 321 25.91 4.56 9.68
C GLN A 321 26.75 5.25 8.59
N ALA A 322 26.17 5.54 7.41
CA ALA A 322 26.86 6.25 6.34
C ALA A 322 26.95 7.78 6.57
N THR A 323 26.06 8.35 7.37
CA THR A 323 26.03 9.80 7.68
C THR A 323 26.88 10.18 8.88
N GLY A 324 27.23 9.24 9.77
CA GLY A 324 28.20 9.48 10.85
C GLY A 324 29.63 9.82 10.40
N SER A 325 29.93 9.66 9.10
CA SER A 325 31.26 9.92 8.52
C SER A 325 31.29 11.11 7.54
N SER A 326 30.16 11.75 7.22
CA SER A 326 30.11 12.87 6.26
C SER A 326 29.31 14.08 6.76
N ARG A 327 29.99 15.22 6.71
CA ARG A 327 29.65 16.60 7.14
C ARG A 327 28.21 17.04 6.80
N PRO A 328 27.53 17.85 7.65
CA PRO A 328 26.12 18.19 7.45
C PRO A 328 25.89 19.28 6.39
N GLU A 329 25.00 18.95 5.44
CA GLU A 329 23.78 19.69 5.09
C GLU A 329 23.87 21.18 4.68
N ARG A 330 24.29 21.41 3.43
CA ARG A 330 23.73 22.48 2.59
C ARG A 330 23.16 21.96 1.25
N SER A 331 23.58 20.77 0.81
CA SER A 331 23.05 20.10 -0.39
C SER A 331 21.78 19.29 -0.14
N ARG A 332 21.42 19.01 1.13
CA ARG A 332 20.25 18.19 1.48
C ARG A 332 18.94 18.89 1.09
N ASP A 333 18.83 20.20 1.33
CA ASP A 333 17.62 20.95 0.96
C ASP A 333 17.44 21.10 -0.55
N VAL A 334 18.52 21.40 -1.28
CA VAL A 334 18.50 21.51 -2.75
C VAL A 334 18.19 20.14 -3.39
N SER A 335 18.86 19.08 -2.92
CA SER A 335 18.63 17.71 -3.40
C SER A 335 17.22 17.21 -3.08
N ILE A 336 16.69 17.51 -1.88
CA ILE A 336 15.32 17.17 -1.51
C ILE A 336 14.34 17.90 -2.42
N THR A 337 14.56 19.20 -2.66
CA THR A 337 13.67 20.01 -3.50
C THR A 337 13.64 19.50 -4.95
N ASP A 338 14.80 19.17 -5.52
CA ASP A 338 14.87 18.55 -6.85
C ASP A 338 14.19 17.18 -6.89
N THR A 339 14.39 16.34 -5.87
CA THR A 339 13.73 15.02 -5.83
C THR A 339 12.21 15.13 -5.68
N LEU A 340 11.71 16.11 -4.92
CA LEU A 340 10.29 16.36 -4.72
C LEU A 340 9.60 16.80 -6.01
N LEU A 341 10.27 17.59 -6.85
CA LEU A 341 9.73 18.10 -8.11
C LEU A 341 9.41 16.98 -9.11
N PHE A 342 10.22 15.92 -9.13
CA PHE A 342 9.97 14.72 -9.95
C PHE A 342 9.10 13.67 -9.25
N ALA A 343 9.04 13.69 -7.92
CA ALA A 343 8.26 12.73 -7.14
C ALA A 343 6.74 13.00 -7.21
N GLY A 344 6.32 14.26 -7.33
CA GLY A 344 4.91 14.65 -7.38
C GLY A 344 4.12 13.96 -8.51
N PRO A 345 4.52 14.11 -9.80
CA PRO A 345 3.85 13.44 -10.91
C PRO A 345 3.88 11.91 -10.78
N LEU A 346 4.99 11.34 -10.29
CA LEU A 346 5.12 9.89 -10.09
C LEU A 346 4.15 9.39 -9.02
N ALA A 347 4.01 10.10 -7.91
CA ALA A 347 3.09 9.77 -6.84
C ALA A 347 1.63 9.85 -7.31
N TYR A 348 1.28 10.85 -8.13
CA TYR A 348 -0.05 10.95 -8.73
C TYR A 348 -0.37 9.73 -9.60
N PHE A 349 0.49 9.39 -10.56
CA PHE A 349 0.25 8.24 -11.47
C PHE A 349 0.16 6.90 -10.74
N VAL A 350 1.02 6.67 -9.74
CA VAL A 350 0.98 5.43 -8.95
C VAL A 350 -0.27 5.40 -8.06
N GLY A 351 -0.63 6.52 -7.45
CA GLY A 351 -1.80 6.62 -6.58
C GLY A 351 -3.13 6.41 -7.33
N THR A 352 -3.29 6.99 -8.51
CA THR A 352 -4.50 6.82 -9.32
C THR A 352 -4.68 5.37 -9.77
N GLU A 353 -3.60 4.71 -10.15
CA GLU A 353 -3.61 3.29 -10.56
C GLU A 353 -3.98 2.37 -9.39
N GLN A 354 -3.42 2.62 -8.20
CA GLN A 354 -3.80 1.93 -6.97
C GLN A 354 -5.29 2.08 -6.65
N ALA A 355 -5.84 3.26 -6.87
CA ALA A 355 -7.26 3.52 -6.64
C ALA A 355 -8.16 2.74 -7.61
N TYR A 356 -7.81 2.71 -8.91
CA TYR A 356 -8.55 1.91 -9.91
C TYR A 356 -8.50 0.41 -9.59
N MET A 357 -7.30 -0.13 -9.30
CA MET A 357 -7.16 -1.55 -8.95
C MET A 357 -7.93 -1.92 -7.68
N MET A 358 -7.91 -1.04 -6.66
CA MET A 358 -8.71 -1.25 -5.45
C MET A 358 -10.21 -1.25 -5.76
N GLY A 359 -10.68 -0.35 -6.62
CA GLY A 359 -12.09 -0.30 -7.05
C GLY A 359 -12.54 -1.58 -7.75
N ASP A 360 -11.73 -2.09 -8.69
CA ASP A 360 -12.02 -3.35 -9.40
C ASP A 360 -11.98 -4.54 -8.44
N PHE A 361 -11.01 -4.55 -7.51
CA PHE A 361 -10.88 -5.61 -6.52
C PHE A 361 -12.03 -5.61 -5.51
N LEU A 362 -12.45 -4.44 -5.01
CA LEU A 362 -13.63 -4.28 -4.16
C LEU A 362 -14.88 -4.86 -4.84
N ARG A 363 -15.06 -4.59 -6.13
CA ARG A 363 -16.19 -5.13 -6.91
C ARG A 363 -16.21 -6.66 -6.92
N ALA A 364 -15.06 -7.31 -6.99
CA ALA A 364 -14.95 -8.77 -7.02
C ALA A 364 -15.32 -9.47 -5.70
N PHE A 365 -15.37 -8.75 -4.57
CA PHE A 365 -15.81 -9.30 -3.27
C PHE A 365 -17.23 -8.88 -2.88
N VAL A 366 -17.87 -8.03 -3.68
CA VAL A 366 -19.27 -7.61 -3.51
C VAL A 366 -20.21 -8.55 -4.27
N THR A 367 -19.77 -9.15 -5.39
CA THR A 367 -20.46 -10.24 -6.11
C THR A 367 -20.21 -11.57 -5.44
#